data_AF-A0AAU5LMC0-F1
#
_entry.id   AF-A0AAU5LMC0-F1
#
_cell.length_a   1.000
_cell.length_b   1.000
_cell.length_c   1.000
_cell.angle_alpha   90.00
_cell.angle_beta   90.00
_cell.angle_gamma   90.00
#
_symmetry.space_group_name_H-M   'P 1'
#
loop_
_entity.id
_entity.type
_entity.pdbx_description
1 polymer ?
#
loop_
_entity_poly.entity_id
_entity_poly.type
_entity_poly.pdbx_seq_one_letter_code
_entity_poly.pdbx_strand_id
1 'polypeptide(L)'
;MTAKIGPNGEIGKDTALQAFAAAFGPLPGVSLPTGDIGQVPSGTGALRWLIGHWAEITPAQRAAATALVPTLAGLPVQPNKSGNSAMTAVSRQAPAVVLATPKPGPKAAFYTAMAEAAAREIGSRVGVALTLTLDADERRTQSSTADADSAPLTAKGEYVGKAARCQISISPKTPPTGAYLEMVMAHEVWHCFEGQVLGLDRFYSPTRGAWLIEGQAEWVGYELHPDAPSDGFWDQYVQHPELKLFRHSYPAIGFYARLGHTGKDAWQVLIPMLRETSNEAAFQVSGAGSDAFLYNWASSYFRAKTLGDAWDMTGPGLAPGPGAKDPGLVVGKGGTTPFAAAAYTNAIFQLASEAEVTTFAVKGHVRLGDVPSRRDYLVNDGSSFCTKPGGCTCPAGSNYQGPPLTQVDTTTLFAVTGGPSGTKGTATGRSIEEFCGKPPVKARTLKVSVCPPTGWMTELMGRSYQFDGNGISRTFKVPVGEIWCVYVPVAEVPGSVRLWFKTLPAGKTLPMSPKGQAIQIPGLEHSWQESYPNSGFGTALIYGQSGRVVLGAEVMVKGRPRPDLTRRLVDRILAKYLV
;
A
#
# COMPACT_ATOMS: atom_id res chain seq x y z
N MET A 1 -13.09 18.87 8.84
CA MET A 1 -13.62 17.79 9.73
C MET A 1 -13.03 16.40 9.43
N THR A 2 -12.58 16.13 8.19
CA THR A 2 -11.99 14.87 7.70
C THR A 2 -10.90 14.27 8.59
N ALA A 3 -10.05 15.11 9.21
CA ALA A 3 -8.95 14.66 10.07
C ALA A 3 -9.38 13.82 11.29
N LYS A 4 -10.65 13.93 11.72
CA LYS A 4 -11.18 13.23 12.90
C LYS A 4 -12.01 11.99 12.57
N ILE A 5 -12.11 11.62 11.29
CA ILE A 5 -12.73 10.37 10.85
C ILE A 5 -11.71 9.24 11.02
N GLY A 6 -12.11 8.17 11.71
CA GLY A 6 -11.29 6.99 11.96
C GLY A 6 -10.87 6.28 10.66
N PRO A 7 -9.80 5.46 10.68
CA PRO A 7 -9.26 4.83 9.47
C PRO A 7 -10.25 3.89 8.74
N ASN A 8 -11.34 3.45 9.38
CA ASN A 8 -12.39 2.69 8.72
C ASN A 8 -13.70 3.48 8.58
N GLY A 9 -13.63 4.81 8.68
CA GLY A 9 -14.80 5.68 8.57
C GLY A 9 -15.60 5.81 9.86
N GLU A 10 -15.12 5.26 10.99
CA GLU A 10 -15.83 5.40 12.26
C GLU A 10 -15.80 6.86 12.75
N ILE A 11 -16.93 7.33 13.26
CA ILE A 11 -17.04 8.64 13.89
C ILE A 11 -17.18 8.43 15.39
N GLY A 12 -16.33 9.08 16.17
CA GLY A 12 -16.45 9.10 17.63
C GLY A 12 -17.45 10.16 18.10
N LYS A 13 -18.03 9.94 19.29
CA LYS A 13 -18.99 10.85 19.94
C LYS A 13 -18.54 12.31 19.97
N ASP A 14 -17.29 12.60 20.34
CA ASP A 14 -16.80 13.97 20.44
C ASP A 14 -16.73 14.66 19.07
N THR A 15 -16.38 13.91 18.02
CA THR A 15 -16.39 14.39 16.64
C THR A 15 -17.81 14.65 16.17
N ALA A 16 -18.76 13.77 16.50
CA ALA A 16 -20.18 13.95 16.19
C ALA A 16 -20.75 15.22 16.86
N LEU A 17 -20.46 15.42 18.15
CA LEU A 17 -20.86 16.61 18.91
C LEU A 17 -20.27 17.89 18.31
N GLN A 18 -18.99 17.88 17.94
CA GLN A 18 -18.32 19.03 17.33
C GLN A 18 -18.86 19.34 15.93
N ALA A 19 -19.09 18.32 15.10
CA ALA A 19 -19.66 18.50 13.77
C ALA A 19 -21.08 19.08 13.87
N PHE A 20 -21.91 18.55 14.77
CA PHE A 20 -23.25 19.09 15.00
C PHE A 20 -23.20 20.52 15.52
N ALA A 21 -22.31 20.80 16.48
CA ALA A 21 -22.18 22.13 17.04
C ALA A 21 -21.71 23.15 16.00
N ALA A 22 -20.84 22.74 15.07
CA ALA A 22 -20.40 23.56 13.96
C ALA A 22 -21.56 23.84 12.99
N ALA A 23 -22.33 22.81 12.61
CA ALA A 23 -23.40 22.90 11.62
C ALA A 23 -24.66 23.63 12.10
N PHE A 24 -25.13 23.35 13.32
CA PHE A 24 -26.45 23.81 13.81
C PHE A 24 -26.38 24.87 14.91
N GLY A 25 -25.30 24.90 15.68
CA GLY A 25 -25.12 25.84 16.80
C GLY A 25 -24.60 25.18 18.08
N PRO A 26 -24.22 25.97 19.09
CA PRO A 26 -23.45 25.49 20.24
C PRO A 26 -24.19 24.44 21.07
N LEU A 27 -23.42 23.45 21.58
CA LEU A 27 -23.88 22.45 22.53
C LEU A 27 -23.16 22.59 23.89
N PRO A 28 -23.84 22.34 25.02
CA PRO A 28 -23.22 22.37 26.34
C PRO A 28 -21.99 21.46 26.43
N GLY A 29 -20.86 22.03 26.88
CA GLY A 29 -19.60 21.32 27.08
C GLY A 29 -18.86 20.92 25.79
N VAL A 30 -19.27 21.41 24.62
CA VAL A 30 -18.62 21.12 23.34
C VAL A 30 -17.83 22.33 22.89
N SER A 31 -16.51 22.18 22.80
CA SER A 31 -15.62 23.17 22.19
C SER A 31 -15.37 22.81 20.74
N LEU A 32 -15.57 23.77 19.83
CA LEU A 32 -15.18 23.62 18.43
C LEU A 32 -13.64 23.64 18.30
N PRO A 33 -13.07 22.92 17.32
CA PRO A 33 -11.66 23.05 17.00
C PRO A 33 -11.30 24.51 16.69
N THR A 34 -10.11 24.94 17.09
CA THR A 34 -9.59 26.26 16.72
C THR A 34 -9.29 26.32 15.23
N GLY A 35 -9.67 27.42 14.58
CA GLY A 35 -9.45 27.64 13.15
C GLY A 35 -10.76 27.97 12.42
N ASP A 36 -10.65 28.27 11.14
CA ASP A 36 -11.83 28.38 10.28
C ASP A 36 -12.46 26.99 10.12
N ILE A 37 -13.75 26.88 10.44
CA ILE A 37 -14.52 25.65 10.25
C ILE A 37 -14.88 25.43 8.77
N GLY A 38 -14.63 26.45 7.93
CA GLY A 38 -14.98 26.48 6.52
C GLY A 38 -16.48 26.57 6.32
N GLN A 39 -16.88 26.49 5.05
CA GLN A 39 -18.29 26.33 4.71
C GLN A 39 -18.78 24.92 5.10
N VAL A 40 -20.00 24.85 5.60
CA VAL A 40 -20.71 23.60 5.88
C VAL A 40 -21.87 23.53 4.89
N PRO A 41 -21.73 22.98 3.68
CA PRO A 41 -22.81 22.96 2.71
C PRO A 41 -23.96 22.07 3.17
N SER A 42 -23.65 20.92 3.78
CA SER A 42 -24.68 20.04 4.36
C SER A 42 -24.49 19.79 5.86
N GLY A 43 -25.60 19.85 6.59
CA GLY A 43 -25.73 19.45 7.98
C GLY A 43 -26.13 17.98 8.14
N THR A 44 -26.45 17.26 7.05
CA THR A 44 -26.96 15.88 7.11
C THR A 44 -25.98 14.95 7.79
N GLY A 45 -24.69 15.02 7.45
CA GLY A 45 -23.66 14.21 8.08
C GLY A 45 -23.53 14.45 9.58
N ALA A 46 -23.55 15.72 9.99
CA ALA A 46 -23.47 16.12 11.38
C ALA A 46 -24.70 15.66 12.20
N LEU A 47 -25.90 15.80 11.63
CA LEU A 47 -27.14 15.29 12.21
C LEU A 47 -27.10 13.77 12.37
N ARG A 48 -26.70 13.07 11.31
CA ARG A 48 -26.59 11.61 11.28
C ARG A 48 -25.65 11.07 12.36
N TRP A 49 -24.46 11.66 12.49
CA TRP A 49 -23.49 11.25 13.50
C TRP A 49 -24.00 11.50 14.91
N LEU A 50 -24.66 12.64 15.17
CA LEU A 50 -25.23 12.90 16.50
C LEU A 50 -26.31 11.87 16.85
N ILE A 51 -27.20 11.54 15.91
CA ILE A 51 -28.26 10.54 16.11
C ILE A 51 -27.67 9.18 16.45
N GLY A 52 -26.60 8.77 15.74
CA GLY A 52 -25.86 7.53 16.01
C GLY A 52 -25.31 7.43 17.44
N HIS A 53 -25.05 8.56 18.10
CA HIS A 53 -24.57 8.65 19.48
C HIS A 53 -25.62 9.20 20.46
N TRP A 54 -26.90 9.27 20.10
CA TRP A 54 -27.93 9.96 20.89
C TRP A 54 -28.07 9.42 22.33
N ALA A 55 -27.90 8.10 22.49
CA ALA A 55 -27.93 7.44 23.80
C ALA A 55 -26.70 7.76 24.68
N GLU A 56 -25.58 8.14 24.09
CA GLU A 56 -24.30 8.38 24.77
C GLU A 56 -24.08 9.83 25.22
N ILE A 57 -24.84 10.78 24.65
CA ILE A 57 -24.69 12.20 24.97
C ILE A 57 -25.50 12.58 26.22
N THR A 58 -25.19 13.73 26.82
CA THR A 58 -25.83 14.17 28.07
C THR A 58 -27.27 14.64 27.86
N PRO A 59 -28.13 14.64 28.89
CA PRO A 59 -29.47 15.23 28.80
C PRO A 59 -29.45 16.71 28.39
N ALA A 60 -28.47 17.49 28.85
CA ALA A 60 -28.31 18.90 28.48
C ALA A 60 -27.96 19.05 26.99
N GLN A 61 -27.09 18.19 26.46
CA GLN A 61 -26.77 18.17 25.03
C GLN A 61 -27.97 17.75 24.18
N ARG A 62 -28.75 16.75 24.60
CA ARG A 62 -30.00 16.37 23.92
C ARG A 62 -31.00 17.52 23.89
N ALA A 63 -31.23 18.17 25.02
CA ALA A 63 -32.16 19.31 25.10
C ALA A 63 -31.72 20.46 24.18
N ALA A 64 -30.43 20.80 24.17
CA ALA A 64 -29.89 21.83 23.28
C ALA A 64 -30.01 21.41 21.80
N ALA A 65 -29.67 20.17 21.46
CA ALA A 65 -29.81 19.66 20.10
C ALA A 65 -31.27 19.66 19.63
N THR A 66 -32.22 19.26 20.47
CA THR A 66 -33.65 19.32 20.18
C THR A 66 -34.15 20.76 20.02
N ALA A 67 -33.60 21.73 20.75
CA ALA A 67 -33.94 23.14 20.54
C ALA A 67 -33.49 23.66 19.17
N LEU A 68 -32.36 23.18 18.65
CA LEU A 68 -31.83 23.52 17.33
C LEU A 68 -32.51 22.72 16.20
N VAL A 69 -32.89 21.47 16.48
CA VAL A 69 -33.49 20.52 15.54
C VAL A 69 -34.69 19.84 16.23
N PRO A 70 -35.89 20.45 16.19
CA PRO A 70 -37.06 19.99 16.96
C PRO A 70 -37.47 18.53 16.70
N THR A 71 -37.21 18.00 15.50
CA THR A 71 -37.50 16.60 15.17
C THR A 71 -36.72 15.60 16.03
N LEU A 72 -35.59 15.98 16.62
CA LEU A 72 -34.83 15.12 17.54
C LEU A 72 -35.59 14.79 18.85
N ALA A 73 -36.65 15.52 19.19
CA ALA A 73 -37.46 15.26 20.38
C ALA A 73 -38.04 13.84 20.43
N GLY A 74 -38.28 13.22 19.27
CA GLY A 74 -38.85 11.88 19.15
C GLY A 74 -37.85 10.72 19.35
N LEU A 75 -36.55 11.00 19.51
CA LEU A 75 -35.56 9.95 19.63
C LEU A 75 -35.61 9.26 21.00
N PRO A 76 -35.72 7.90 21.03
CA PRO A 76 -35.74 7.18 22.29
C PRO A 76 -34.39 7.30 23.00
N VAL A 77 -34.44 7.60 24.30
CA VAL A 77 -33.27 7.45 25.19
C VAL A 77 -33.27 6.00 25.68
N GLN A 78 -32.62 5.11 24.93
CA GLN A 78 -32.41 3.76 25.44
C GLN A 78 -31.34 3.83 26.56
N PRO A 79 -31.60 3.30 27.77
CA PRO A 79 -30.55 3.19 28.77
C PRO A 79 -29.47 2.25 28.23
N ASN A 80 -28.22 2.73 28.18
CA ASN A 80 -27.07 1.94 27.74
C ASN A 80 -27.04 0.59 28.50
N LYS A 81 -27.23 -0.51 27.77
CA LYS A 81 -27.17 -1.89 28.31
C LYS A 81 -25.73 -2.35 28.65
N SER A 82 -24.81 -1.44 28.93
CA SER A 82 -23.39 -1.75 29.20
C SER A 82 -22.99 -1.69 30.68
N GLY A 83 -23.94 -1.56 31.61
CA GLY A 83 -23.65 -1.58 33.05
C GLY A 83 -24.46 -2.63 33.80
N ASN A 84 -23.80 -3.68 34.30
CA ASN A 84 -24.35 -4.53 35.37
C ASN A 84 -24.59 -3.66 36.60
N SER A 85 -25.80 -3.12 36.75
CA SER A 85 -26.29 -2.57 38.00
C SER A 85 -27.80 -2.69 38.03
N ALA A 86 -28.26 -3.63 38.85
CA ALA A 86 -29.63 -3.75 39.27
C ALA A 86 -30.00 -2.49 40.06
N MET A 87 -30.58 -1.50 39.39
CA MET A 87 -31.42 -0.49 40.02
C MET A 87 -32.75 -0.39 39.28
N THR A 88 -33.77 -0.83 40.01
CA THR A 88 -35.21 -0.58 39.91
C THR A 88 -35.65 0.36 38.78
N ALA A 89 -36.40 -0.22 37.83
CA ALA A 89 -37.10 0.50 36.78
C ALA A 89 -38.21 1.38 37.38
N VAL A 90 -38.01 2.70 37.37
CA VAL A 90 -39.11 3.67 37.30
C VAL A 90 -39.14 4.17 35.86
N SER A 91 -39.79 3.42 34.99
CA SER A 91 -40.14 3.89 33.64
C SER A 91 -41.28 4.91 33.79
N ARG A 92 -40.94 6.18 34.03
CA ARG A 92 -41.83 7.27 33.65
C ARG A 92 -41.65 7.45 32.15
N GLN A 93 -42.51 6.82 31.37
CA GLN A 93 -42.80 7.25 30.01
C GLN A 93 -43.20 8.73 30.12
N ALA A 94 -42.28 9.64 29.81
CA ALA A 94 -42.66 11.01 29.53
C ALA A 94 -43.68 10.94 28.38
N PRO A 95 -44.82 11.65 28.47
CA PRO A 95 -45.76 11.68 27.36
C PRO A 95 -44.98 12.15 26.13
N ALA A 96 -45.12 11.41 25.03
CA ALA A 96 -44.61 11.83 23.74
C ALA A 96 -45.17 13.23 23.48
N VAL A 97 -44.33 14.25 23.58
CA VAL A 97 -44.69 15.59 23.14
C VAL A 97 -44.81 15.46 21.64
N VAL A 98 -46.04 15.28 21.17
CA VAL A 98 -46.37 15.45 19.76
C VAL A 98 -46.16 16.93 19.49
N LEU A 99 -44.92 17.31 19.18
CA LEU A 99 -44.65 18.62 18.63
C LEU A 99 -45.50 18.72 17.38
N ALA A 100 -46.44 19.67 17.38
CA ALA A 100 -47.22 19.97 16.19
C ALA A 100 -46.20 20.18 15.06
N THR A 101 -46.41 19.48 13.94
CA THR A 101 -45.61 19.70 12.74
C THR A 101 -45.61 21.21 12.47
N PRO A 102 -44.44 21.86 12.44
CA PRO A 102 -44.36 23.28 12.14
C PRO A 102 -45.16 23.54 10.86
N LYS A 103 -45.98 24.60 10.87
CA LYS A 103 -46.69 25.00 9.64
C LYS A 103 -45.64 25.21 8.55
N PRO A 104 -45.86 24.69 7.32
CA PRO A 104 -44.96 24.92 6.21
C PRO A 104 -44.71 26.42 6.05
N GLY A 105 -43.46 26.80 5.84
CA GLY A 105 -43.08 28.15 5.50
C GLY A 105 -43.69 28.59 4.16
N PRO A 106 -43.70 29.91 3.87
CA PRO A 106 -44.28 30.43 2.63
C PRO A 106 -43.61 29.89 1.36
N LYS A 107 -42.36 29.39 1.46
CA LYS A 107 -41.58 28.83 0.35
C LYS A 107 -41.61 27.29 0.30
N ALA A 108 -42.28 26.61 1.22
CA ALA A 108 -42.27 25.15 1.29
C ALA A 108 -42.69 24.47 -0.03
N ALA A 109 -43.71 25.01 -0.70
CA ALA A 109 -44.17 24.50 -1.98
C ALA A 109 -43.10 24.61 -3.09
N PHE A 110 -42.33 25.70 -3.11
CA PHE A 110 -41.25 25.92 -4.07
C PHE A 110 -40.11 24.92 -3.85
N TYR A 111 -39.60 24.82 -2.62
CA TYR A 111 -38.51 23.90 -2.31
C TYR A 111 -38.92 22.44 -2.49
N THR A 112 -40.16 22.08 -2.12
CA THR A 112 -40.66 20.71 -2.30
C THR A 112 -40.77 20.36 -3.79
N ALA A 113 -41.28 21.26 -4.63
CA ALA A 113 -41.33 21.04 -6.07
C ALA A 113 -39.93 20.86 -6.69
N MET A 114 -38.94 21.63 -6.22
CA MET A 114 -37.54 21.48 -6.63
C MET A 114 -36.96 20.12 -6.19
N ALA A 115 -37.19 19.71 -4.95
CA ALA A 115 -36.75 18.42 -4.44
C ALA A 115 -37.36 17.26 -5.22
N GLU A 116 -38.65 17.34 -5.56
CA GLU A 116 -39.33 16.33 -6.38
C GLU A 116 -38.80 16.29 -7.82
N ALA A 117 -38.42 17.42 -8.40
CA ALA A 117 -37.78 17.47 -9.72
C ALA A 117 -36.41 16.77 -9.71
N ALA A 118 -35.55 17.11 -8.74
CA ALA A 118 -34.27 16.45 -8.55
C ALA A 118 -34.45 14.93 -8.30
N ALA A 119 -35.46 14.54 -7.50
CA ALA A 119 -35.72 13.12 -7.22
C ALA A 119 -36.12 12.33 -8.47
N ARG A 120 -36.89 12.92 -9.39
CA ARG A 120 -37.21 12.31 -10.68
C ARG A 120 -35.98 12.15 -11.56
N GLU A 121 -35.15 13.18 -11.65
CA GLU A 121 -33.92 13.13 -12.44
C GLU A 121 -32.94 12.08 -11.89
N ILE A 122 -32.60 12.16 -10.61
CA ILE A 122 -31.73 11.19 -9.93
C ILE A 122 -32.28 9.78 -10.13
N GLY A 123 -33.58 9.58 -9.88
CA GLY A 123 -34.20 8.27 -10.00
C GLY A 123 -34.14 7.67 -11.40
N SER A 124 -34.21 8.52 -12.44
CA SER A 124 -34.04 8.10 -13.83
C SER A 124 -32.61 7.64 -14.14
N ARG A 125 -31.59 8.23 -13.50
CA ARG A 125 -30.18 7.89 -13.71
C ARG A 125 -29.77 6.61 -12.98
N VAL A 126 -30.23 6.44 -11.74
CA VAL A 126 -29.89 5.25 -10.93
C VAL A 126 -30.85 4.07 -11.12
N GLY A 127 -31.92 4.25 -11.92
CA GLY A 127 -32.91 3.20 -12.17
C GLY A 127 -33.75 2.81 -10.94
N VAL A 128 -33.85 3.69 -9.94
CA VAL A 128 -34.64 3.49 -8.72
C VAL A 128 -35.45 4.75 -8.48
N ALA A 129 -36.76 4.65 -8.35
CA ALA A 129 -37.60 5.80 -7.99
C ALA A 129 -37.53 6.08 -6.48
N LEU A 130 -37.53 7.36 -6.09
CA LEU A 130 -37.75 7.74 -4.70
C LEU A 130 -39.25 7.58 -4.37
N THR A 131 -39.54 6.80 -3.35
CA THR A 131 -40.90 6.52 -2.87
C THR A 131 -41.22 7.23 -1.55
N LEU A 132 -40.22 7.84 -0.92
CA LEU A 132 -40.40 8.66 0.27
C LEU A 132 -41.16 9.94 -0.10
N THR A 133 -42.14 10.33 0.72
CA THR A 133 -42.74 11.66 0.60
C THR A 133 -41.71 12.73 0.94
N LEU A 134 -41.49 13.69 0.03
CA LEU A 134 -40.58 14.81 0.25
C LEU A 134 -41.33 16.00 0.89
N ASP A 135 -40.70 16.63 1.87
CA ASP A 135 -41.14 17.88 2.49
C ASP A 135 -39.91 18.78 2.66
N ALA A 136 -39.74 19.74 1.75
CA ALA A 136 -38.60 20.65 1.75
C ALA A 136 -39.06 22.07 2.09
N ASP A 137 -38.39 22.71 3.05
CA ASP A 137 -38.83 24.00 3.59
C ASP A 137 -37.70 24.77 4.28
N GLU A 138 -37.87 26.08 4.45
CA GLU A 138 -36.96 26.96 5.17
C GLU A 138 -37.25 26.85 6.68
N ARG A 139 -36.60 25.91 7.37
CA ARG A 139 -36.91 25.55 8.77
C ARG A 139 -35.76 25.75 9.76
N ARG A 140 -34.63 26.32 9.33
CA ARG A 140 -33.44 26.45 10.18
C ARG A 140 -33.39 27.78 10.92
N THR A 141 -32.80 27.74 12.11
CA THR A 141 -32.48 28.95 12.87
C THR A 141 -31.39 29.74 12.16
N GLN A 142 -31.34 31.06 12.36
CA GLN A 142 -30.27 31.91 11.84
C GLN A 142 -28.87 31.51 12.36
N SER A 143 -28.81 30.74 13.46
CA SER A 143 -27.56 30.20 14.00
C SER A 143 -26.97 29.04 13.22
N SER A 144 -27.75 28.39 12.33
CA SER A 144 -27.25 27.32 11.46
C SER A 144 -26.16 27.87 10.53
N THR A 145 -25.05 27.15 10.42
CA THR A 145 -24.01 27.40 9.40
C THR A 145 -24.16 26.45 8.22
N ALA A 146 -24.87 25.32 8.41
CA ALA A 146 -25.26 24.43 7.33
C ALA A 146 -26.17 25.16 6.33
N ASP A 147 -25.94 24.97 5.03
CA ASP A 147 -26.81 25.48 3.95
C ASP A 147 -28.11 24.66 3.85
N ALA A 148 -28.02 23.34 3.96
CA ALA A 148 -29.20 22.49 4.09
C ALA A 148 -28.91 21.21 4.89
N ASP A 149 -29.96 20.42 5.15
CA ASP A 149 -29.84 19.04 5.61
C ASP A 149 -31.10 18.24 5.31
N SER A 150 -30.97 16.92 5.38
CA SER A 150 -31.98 15.93 5.11
C SER A 150 -32.14 14.97 6.27
N ALA A 151 -33.40 14.69 6.58
CA ALA A 151 -33.81 13.72 7.58
C ALA A 151 -34.79 12.73 6.93
N PRO A 152 -34.31 11.55 6.50
CA PRO A 152 -35.18 10.40 6.26
C PRO A 152 -35.87 9.97 7.56
N LEU A 153 -37.20 9.85 7.53
CA LEU A 153 -38.03 9.60 8.71
C LEU A 153 -39.09 8.53 8.43
N THR A 154 -39.64 7.95 9.50
CA THR A 154 -40.87 7.16 9.41
C THR A 154 -42.07 8.03 9.07
N ALA A 155 -43.21 7.41 8.76
CA ALA A 155 -44.46 8.15 8.50
C ALA A 155 -44.89 9.03 9.69
N LYS A 156 -44.45 8.70 10.92
CA LYS A 156 -44.69 9.45 12.15
C LYS A 156 -43.64 10.53 12.44
N GLY A 157 -42.63 10.67 11.58
CA GLY A 157 -41.52 11.61 11.79
C GLY A 157 -40.44 11.09 12.75
N GLU A 158 -40.29 9.77 12.88
CA GLU A 158 -39.28 9.17 13.77
C GLU A 158 -38.02 8.77 12.97
N TYR A 159 -36.88 8.69 13.67
CA TYR A 159 -35.57 8.35 13.10
C TYR A 159 -35.22 6.85 13.14
N VAL A 160 -36.13 6.00 13.63
CA VAL A 160 -35.90 4.56 13.77
C VAL A 160 -37.05 3.80 13.12
N GLY A 161 -36.73 2.75 12.35
CA GLY A 161 -37.71 1.94 11.64
C GLY A 161 -37.76 2.17 10.12
N LYS A 162 -38.93 1.95 9.51
CA LYS A 162 -39.10 2.02 8.06
C LYS A 162 -39.21 3.47 7.59
N ALA A 163 -38.28 3.89 6.73
CA ALA A 163 -38.36 5.18 6.04
C ALA A 163 -39.66 5.27 5.21
N ALA A 164 -40.36 6.39 5.33
CA ALA A 164 -41.59 6.67 4.57
C ALA A 164 -41.67 8.12 4.07
N ARG A 165 -40.93 9.04 4.69
CA ARG A 165 -40.81 10.43 4.24
C ARG A 165 -39.37 10.91 4.40
N CYS A 166 -39.03 12.00 3.72
CA CYS A 166 -37.77 12.70 3.90
C CYS A 166 -38.07 14.19 4.08
N GLN A 167 -37.57 14.76 5.16
CA GLN A 167 -37.65 16.20 5.39
C GLN A 167 -36.33 16.83 4.96
N ILE A 168 -36.39 17.87 4.13
CA ILE A 168 -35.23 18.68 3.75
C ILE A 168 -35.40 20.06 4.37
N SER A 169 -34.41 20.52 5.12
CA SER A 169 -34.43 21.84 5.76
C SER A 169 -33.40 22.74 5.11
N ILE A 170 -33.87 23.82 4.48
CA ILE A 170 -33.00 24.82 3.85
C ILE A 170 -32.72 25.94 4.85
N SER A 171 -31.47 26.40 4.89
CA SER A 171 -31.04 27.54 5.68
C SER A 171 -31.49 28.85 5.04
N PRO A 172 -31.97 29.83 5.83
CA PRO A 172 -32.26 31.17 5.31
C PRO A 172 -31.05 31.88 4.69
N LYS A 173 -29.82 31.40 4.96
CA LYS A 173 -28.57 31.95 4.40
C LYS A 173 -28.27 31.46 2.99
N THR A 174 -28.81 30.30 2.62
CA THR A 174 -28.60 29.73 1.29
C THR A 174 -29.30 30.61 0.26
N PRO A 175 -28.61 30.98 -0.84
CA PRO A 175 -29.23 31.74 -1.92
C PRO A 175 -30.57 31.11 -2.33
N PRO A 176 -31.66 31.89 -2.45
CA PRO A 176 -33.00 31.34 -2.64
C PRO A 176 -33.24 30.77 -4.04
N THR A 177 -32.29 30.95 -4.98
CA THR A 177 -32.36 30.52 -6.38
C THR A 177 -30.95 30.33 -6.97
N GLY A 178 -30.85 29.64 -8.11
CA GLY A 178 -29.63 29.53 -8.91
C GLY A 178 -28.88 28.22 -8.70
N ALA A 179 -27.84 28.01 -9.51
CA ALA A 179 -27.12 26.74 -9.61
C ALA A 179 -26.61 26.19 -8.27
N TYR A 180 -26.22 27.07 -7.34
CA TYR A 180 -25.78 26.64 -6.01
C TYR A 180 -26.92 26.00 -5.19
N LEU A 181 -28.11 26.62 -5.18
CA LEU A 181 -29.26 26.03 -4.48
C LEU A 181 -29.70 24.71 -5.13
N GLU A 182 -29.68 24.65 -6.46
CA GLU A 182 -30.04 23.45 -7.19
C GLU A 182 -29.07 22.30 -6.89
N MET A 183 -27.77 22.59 -6.83
CA MET A 183 -26.73 21.65 -6.39
C MET A 183 -27.00 21.15 -4.96
N VAL A 184 -27.22 22.06 -4.00
CA VAL A 184 -27.53 21.71 -2.61
C VAL A 184 -28.81 20.87 -2.54
N MET A 185 -29.85 21.20 -3.30
CA MET A 185 -31.09 20.42 -3.32
C MET A 185 -30.87 19.01 -3.87
N ALA A 186 -30.09 18.85 -4.94
CA ALA A 186 -29.75 17.54 -5.49
C ALA A 186 -28.94 16.70 -4.49
N HIS A 187 -27.97 17.31 -3.80
CA HIS A 187 -27.21 16.70 -2.70
C HIS A 187 -28.13 16.20 -1.60
N GLU A 188 -29.04 17.04 -1.12
CA GLU A 188 -29.98 16.68 -0.05
C GLU A 188 -30.99 15.61 -0.48
N VAL A 189 -31.50 15.68 -1.71
CA VAL A 189 -32.38 14.63 -2.24
C VAL A 189 -31.66 13.29 -2.35
N TRP A 190 -30.35 13.27 -2.62
CA TRP A 190 -29.58 12.02 -2.60
C TRP A 190 -29.61 11.36 -1.22
N HIS A 191 -29.47 12.12 -0.13
CA HIS A 191 -29.61 11.57 1.22
C HIS A 191 -30.99 10.92 1.48
N CYS A 192 -32.04 11.38 0.81
CA CYS A 192 -33.35 10.72 0.85
C CYS A 192 -33.33 9.35 0.15
N PHE A 193 -32.62 9.20 -0.98
CA PHE A 193 -32.39 7.90 -1.61
C PHE A 193 -31.59 6.98 -0.70
N GLU A 194 -30.56 7.48 -0.03
CA GLU A 194 -29.76 6.71 0.92
C GLU A 194 -30.61 6.21 2.09
N GLY A 195 -31.45 7.08 2.66
CA GLY A 195 -32.41 6.70 3.70
C GLY A 195 -33.39 5.61 3.24
N GLN A 196 -33.88 5.70 2.00
CA GLN A 196 -34.75 4.68 1.41
C GLN A 196 -34.03 3.34 1.22
N VAL A 197 -32.82 3.36 0.66
CA VAL A 197 -32.07 2.16 0.26
C VAL A 197 -31.51 1.43 1.47
N LEU A 198 -30.98 2.18 2.43
CA LEU A 198 -30.35 1.63 3.63
C LEU A 198 -31.37 1.24 4.70
N GLY A 199 -32.51 1.94 4.74
CA GLY A 199 -33.35 1.99 5.94
C GLY A 199 -32.71 2.84 7.04
N LEU A 200 -33.53 3.31 7.99
CA LEU A 200 -33.10 4.34 8.94
C LEU A 200 -31.99 3.84 9.88
N ASP A 201 -32.04 2.59 10.31
CA ASP A 201 -31.03 2.02 11.23
C ASP A 201 -29.62 2.02 10.62
N ARG A 202 -29.50 1.71 9.33
CA ARG A 202 -28.21 1.71 8.62
C ARG A 202 -27.79 3.10 8.19
N PHE A 203 -28.74 3.96 7.81
CA PHE A 203 -28.48 5.35 7.48
C PHE A 203 -27.90 6.09 8.68
N TYR A 204 -28.56 6.03 9.84
CA TYR A 204 -28.13 6.72 11.06
C TYR A 204 -26.99 6.05 11.84
N SER A 205 -26.43 4.95 11.35
CA SER A 205 -25.31 4.30 12.01
C SER A 205 -24.05 5.19 11.98
N PRO A 206 -23.36 5.41 13.12
CA PRO A 206 -22.12 6.18 13.17
C PRO A 206 -20.93 5.44 12.53
N THR A 207 -21.09 4.16 12.21
CA THR A 207 -20.08 3.34 11.50
C THR A 207 -20.29 3.34 9.99
N ARG A 208 -21.36 3.97 9.49
CA ARG A 208 -21.58 4.08 8.05
C ARG A 208 -20.64 5.12 7.45
N GLY A 209 -19.76 4.66 6.56
CA GLY A 209 -18.67 5.46 5.98
C GLY A 209 -19.16 6.78 5.36
N ALA A 210 -18.58 7.88 5.82
CA ALA A 210 -18.94 9.22 5.34
C ALA A 210 -18.63 9.43 3.83
N TRP A 211 -17.64 8.72 3.30
CA TRP A 211 -17.31 8.76 1.87
C TRP A 211 -18.44 8.18 0.99
N LEU A 212 -19.27 7.28 1.54
CA LEU A 212 -20.48 6.80 0.88
C LEU A 212 -21.59 7.82 1.02
N ILE A 213 -21.87 8.27 2.24
CA ILE A 213 -23.04 9.11 2.52
C ILE A 213 -22.85 10.54 1.97
N GLU A 214 -21.83 11.25 2.43
CA GLU A 214 -21.57 12.62 1.97
C GLU A 214 -20.91 12.63 0.60
N GLY A 215 -20.01 11.69 0.34
CA GLY A 215 -19.25 11.67 -0.92
C GLY A 215 -20.12 11.39 -2.16
N GLN A 216 -21.11 10.50 -2.05
CA GLN A 216 -22.05 10.26 -3.16
C GLN A 216 -22.98 11.46 -3.35
N ALA A 217 -23.52 12.00 -2.26
CA ALA A 217 -24.39 13.18 -2.29
C ALA A 217 -23.70 14.37 -2.99
N GLU A 218 -22.44 14.62 -2.62
CA GLU A 218 -21.63 15.70 -3.17
C GLU A 218 -21.40 15.53 -4.67
N TRP A 219 -21.04 14.31 -5.08
CA TRP A 219 -20.87 14.00 -6.50
C TRP A 219 -22.17 14.14 -7.28
N VAL A 220 -23.31 13.68 -6.73
CA VAL A 220 -24.64 13.81 -7.35
C VAL A 220 -25.03 15.28 -7.53
N GLY A 221 -24.80 16.11 -6.51
CA GLY A 221 -25.05 17.55 -6.58
C GLY A 221 -24.30 18.20 -7.73
N TYR A 222 -22.97 18.04 -7.77
CA TYR A 222 -22.14 18.66 -8.80
C TYR A 222 -22.32 18.04 -10.19
N GLU A 223 -22.62 16.74 -10.31
CA GLU A 223 -22.86 16.10 -11.61
C GLU A 223 -24.14 16.62 -12.28
N LEU A 224 -25.17 16.96 -11.49
CA LEU A 224 -26.39 17.57 -12.02
C LEU A 224 -26.25 19.08 -12.24
N HIS A 225 -25.46 19.76 -11.40
CA HIS A 225 -25.29 21.20 -11.42
C HIS A 225 -23.80 21.60 -11.45
N PRO A 226 -23.08 21.32 -12.54
CA PRO A 226 -21.63 21.53 -12.63
C PRO A 226 -21.21 23.01 -12.62
N ASP A 227 -22.15 23.92 -12.90
CA ASP A 227 -21.94 25.37 -12.87
C ASP A 227 -22.02 25.96 -11.45
N ALA A 228 -22.36 25.14 -10.44
CA ALA A 228 -22.32 25.57 -9.05
C ALA A 228 -20.88 25.95 -8.64
N PRO A 229 -20.71 27.01 -7.81
CA PRO A 229 -19.39 27.37 -7.28
C PRO A 229 -18.72 26.19 -6.57
N SER A 230 -17.41 26.04 -6.73
CA SER A 230 -16.63 25.03 -5.99
C SER A 230 -16.54 25.41 -4.50
N ASP A 231 -16.73 24.43 -3.62
CA ASP A 231 -16.69 24.55 -2.16
C ASP A 231 -15.34 24.14 -1.54
N GLY A 232 -14.34 23.87 -2.37
CA GLY A 232 -12.99 23.52 -1.95
C GLY A 232 -12.80 22.06 -1.51
N PHE A 233 -13.82 21.19 -1.60
CA PHE A 233 -13.64 19.76 -1.30
C PHE A 233 -12.72 19.05 -2.28
N TRP A 234 -12.67 19.52 -3.52
CA TRP A 234 -11.70 19.08 -4.52
C TRP A 234 -10.26 19.30 -4.06
N ASP A 235 -9.93 20.46 -3.51
CA ASP A 235 -8.58 20.73 -3.01
C ASP A 235 -8.22 19.79 -1.86
N GLN A 236 -9.16 19.52 -0.95
CA GLN A 236 -8.96 18.56 0.13
C GLN A 236 -8.75 17.13 -0.37
N TYR A 237 -9.37 16.74 -1.48
CA TYR A 237 -9.13 15.43 -2.07
C TYR A 237 -7.78 15.39 -2.77
N VAL A 238 -7.55 16.32 -3.71
CA VAL A 238 -6.34 16.38 -4.54
C VAL A 238 -5.09 16.50 -3.67
N GLN A 239 -5.09 17.34 -2.63
CA GLN A 239 -3.87 17.58 -1.85
C GLN A 239 -3.55 16.50 -0.82
N HIS A 240 -4.40 15.48 -0.68
CA HIS A 240 -4.25 14.44 0.35
C HIS A 240 -4.37 12.99 -0.19
N PRO A 241 -3.56 12.59 -1.19
CA PRO A 241 -3.57 11.23 -1.74
C PRO A 241 -3.27 10.14 -0.69
N GLU A 242 -2.57 10.48 0.38
CA GLU A 242 -2.21 9.58 1.48
C GLU A 242 -3.37 9.21 2.39
N LEU A 243 -4.46 9.99 2.35
CA LEU A 243 -5.64 9.68 3.15
C LEU A 243 -6.34 8.44 2.58
N LYS A 244 -6.68 7.53 3.50
CA LYS A 244 -7.47 6.36 3.16
C LYS A 244 -8.86 6.80 2.70
N LEU A 245 -9.35 6.22 1.60
CA LEU A 245 -10.64 6.57 1.00
C LEU A 245 -11.76 6.69 2.05
N PHE A 246 -11.80 5.75 2.98
CA PHE A 246 -12.86 5.62 3.99
C PHE A 246 -12.85 6.74 5.03
N ARG A 247 -11.80 7.56 5.07
CA ARG A 247 -11.68 8.75 5.94
C ARG A 247 -12.25 10.01 5.30
N HIS A 248 -12.54 10.00 4.00
CA HIS A 248 -13.17 11.14 3.36
C HIS A 248 -14.66 11.23 3.71
N SER A 249 -15.20 12.44 3.66
CA SER A 249 -16.64 12.73 3.58
C SER A 249 -16.91 13.34 2.20
N TYR A 250 -17.28 14.61 2.11
CA TYR A 250 -17.48 15.36 0.87
C TYR A 250 -16.27 15.31 -0.10
N PRO A 251 -14.99 15.37 0.35
CA PRO A 251 -13.86 15.23 -0.56
C PRO A 251 -13.84 13.92 -1.35
N ALA A 252 -14.59 12.89 -0.95
CA ALA A 252 -14.70 11.67 -1.73
C ALA A 252 -15.35 11.89 -3.13
N ILE A 253 -15.88 13.08 -3.45
CA ILE A 253 -16.29 13.45 -4.82
C ILE A 253 -15.26 13.06 -5.88
N GLY A 254 -13.96 13.23 -5.58
CA GLY A 254 -12.90 12.88 -6.53
C GLY A 254 -12.75 11.38 -6.78
N PHE A 255 -13.20 10.52 -5.86
CA PHE A 255 -13.27 9.08 -6.11
C PHE A 255 -14.38 8.75 -7.13
N TYR A 256 -15.56 9.34 -6.96
CA TYR A 256 -16.70 9.10 -7.86
C TYR A 256 -16.46 9.66 -9.27
N ALA A 257 -15.85 10.84 -9.36
CA ALA A 257 -15.40 11.37 -10.65
C ALA A 257 -14.40 10.43 -11.34
N ARG A 258 -13.50 9.80 -10.58
CA ARG A 258 -12.52 8.85 -11.14
C ARG A 258 -13.15 7.56 -11.66
N LEU A 259 -14.28 7.10 -11.09
CA LEU A 259 -15.00 5.93 -11.61
C LEU A 259 -15.37 6.17 -13.09
N GLY A 260 -15.93 7.35 -13.40
CA GLY A 260 -16.26 7.80 -14.76
C GLY A 260 -15.14 7.58 -15.78
N HIS A 261 -13.92 7.99 -15.42
CA HIS A 261 -12.76 7.94 -16.31
C HIS A 261 -12.23 6.55 -16.59
N THR A 262 -12.65 5.56 -15.81
CA THR A 262 -12.24 4.16 -15.97
C THR A 262 -13.27 3.36 -16.78
N GLY A 263 -14.18 4.07 -17.48
CA GLY A 263 -15.25 3.49 -18.27
C GLY A 263 -16.41 2.96 -17.42
N LYS A 264 -16.49 3.36 -16.14
CA LYS A 264 -17.60 3.01 -15.25
C LYS A 264 -18.53 4.19 -15.13
N ASP A 265 -19.80 4.01 -15.47
CA ASP A 265 -20.82 4.99 -15.13
C ASP A 265 -21.06 4.97 -13.61
N ALA A 266 -20.65 6.05 -12.94
CA ALA A 266 -20.78 6.18 -11.50
C ALA A 266 -22.25 6.05 -11.05
N TRP A 267 -23.21 6.54 -11.84
CA TRP A 267 -24.65 6.43 -11.55
C TRP A 267 -25.08 4.97 -11.35
N GLN A 268 -24.52 4.04 -12.12
CA GLN A 268 -24.90 2.62 -12.05
C GLN A 268 -24.37 1.91 -10.80
N VAL A 269 -23.38 2.48 -10.11
CA VAL A 269 -22.75 1.85 -8.95
C VAL A 269 -23.12 2.48 -7.61
N LEU A 270 -23.69 3.69 -7.58
CA LEU A 270 -24.05 4.35 -6.32
C LEU A 270 -24.97 3.49 -5.45
N ILE A 271 -26.10 3.00 -6.00
CA ILE A 271 -27.06 2.16 -5.26
C ILE A 271 -26.46 0.80 -4.86
N PRO A 272 -25.76 0.05 -5.74
CA PRO A 272 -25.03 -1.15 -5.33
C PRO A 272 -24.08 -0.92 -4.15
N MET A 273 -23.27 0.14 -4.19
CA MET A 273 -22.35 0.50 -3.10
C MET A 273 -23.09 0.76 -1.78
N LEU A 274 -24.24 1.43 -1.83
CA LEU A 274 -25.05 1.67 -0.64
C LEU A 274 -25.54 0.37 -0.01
N ARG A 275 -25.90 -0.64 -0.80
CA ARG A 275 -26.42 -1.91 -0.27
C ARG A 275 -25.38 -2.69 0.51
N GLU A 276 -24.10 -2.55 0.17
CA GLU A 276 -23.00 -3.24 0.83
C GLU A 276 -22.84 -2.89 2.31
N THR A 277 -22.43 -3.86 3.13
CA THR A 277 -22.36 -3.73 4.59
C THR A 277 -21.00 -3.24 5.11
N SER A 278 -19.96 -3.27 4.27
CA SER A 278 -18.61 -2.80 4.61
C SER A 278 -18.08 -1.83 3.56
N ASN A 279 -17.11 -1.01 3.95
CA ASN A 279 -16.44 -0.09 3.02
C ASN A 279 -15.68 -0.85 1.93
N GLU A 280 -15.06 -1.97 2.31
CA GLU A 280 -14.29 -2.82 1.41
C GLU A 280 -15.20 -3.44 0.35
N ALA A 281 -16.36 -3.98 0.74
CA ALA A 281 -17.33 -4.52 -0.21
C ALA A 281 -17.92 -3.41 -1.11
N ALA A 282 -18.21 -2.24 -0.56
CA ALA A 282 -18.65 -1.08 -1.35
C ALA A 282 -17.57 -0.62 -2.36
N PHE A 283 -16.30 -0.63 -1.98
CA PHE A 283 -15.20 -0.37 -2.92
C PHE A 283 -15.09 -1.43 -4.01
N GLN A 284 -15.34 -2.71 -3.70
CA GLN A 284 -15.30 -3.76 -4.72
C GLN A 284 -16.46 -3.63 -5.72
N VAL A 285 -17.69 -3.42 -5.25
CA VAL A 285 -18.87 -3.35 -6.13
C VAL A 285 -18.87 -2.10 -7.01
N SER A 286 -18.14 -1.04 -6.63
CA SER A 286 -17.93 0.13 -7.51
C SER A 286 -17.10 -0.20 -8.77
N GLY A 287 -16.38 -1.33 -8.77
CA GLY A 287 -15.43 -1.68 -9.82
C GLY A 287 -14.04 -1.06 -9.65
N ALA A 288 -13.81 -0.30 -8.56
CA ALA A 288 -12.52 0.31 -8.27
C ALA A 288 -11.41 -0.69 -7.91
N GLY A 289 -11.76 -1.97 -7.70
CA GLY A 289 -10.80 -3.06 -7.56
C GLY A 289 -10.15 -3.52 -8.87
N SER A 290 -10.59 -3.01 -10.02
CA SER A 290 -10.03 -3.41 -11.33
C SER A 290 -8.66 -2.78 -11.59
N ASP A 291 -7.80 -3.47 -12.34
CA ASP A 291 -6.50 -2.93 -12.78
C ASP A 291 -6.66 -1.60 -13.55
N ALA A 292 -7.72 -1.48 -14.36
CA ALA A 292 -8.03 -0.26 -15.08
C ALA A 292 -8.26 0.94 -14.14
N PHE A 293 -8.85 0.73 -12.98
CA PHE A 293 -8.96 1.78 -11.97
C PHE A 293 -7.66 1.97 -11.19
N LEU A 294 -7.09 0.87 -10.68
CA LEU A 294 -5.95 0.91 -9.77
C LEU A 294 -4.67 1.45 -10.41
N TYR A 295 -4.42 1.20 -11.69
CA TYR A 295 -3.26 1.80 -12.38
C TYR A 295 -3.40 3.30 -12.63
N ASN A 296 -4.60 3.87 -12.50
CA ASN A 296 -4.86 5.27 -12.82
C ASN A 296 -5.18 6.13 -11.59
N TRP A 297 -5.50 5.52 -10.45
CA TRP A 297 -6.00 6.24 -9.30
C TRP A 297 -4.94 7.20 -8.73
N ALA A 298 -3.74 6.70 -8.37
CA ALA A 298 -2.67 7.52 -7.82
C ALA A 298 -2.13 8.54 -8.83
N SER A 299 -1.97 8.16 -10.11
CA SER A 299 -1.38 9.04 -11.13
C SER A 299 -2.27 10.26 -11.41
N SER A 300 -3.59 10.14 -11.26
CA SER A 300 -4.51 11.25 -11.48
C SER A 300 -4.27 12.44 -10.54
N TYR A 301 -3.71 12.21 -9.35
CA TYR A 301 -3.42 13.27 -8.37
C TYR A 301 -2.38 14.28 -8.87
N PHE A 302 -1.54 13.92 -9.85
CA PHE A 302 -0.58 14.86 -10.43
C PHE A 302 -1.24 15.93 -11.32
N ARG A 303 -2.46 15.70 -11.82
CA ARG A 303 -3.15 16.58 -12.79
C ARG A 303 -2.25 16.94 -14.00
N ALA A 304 -1.46 15.97 -14.45
CA ALA A 304 -0.47 16.11 -15.50
C ALA A 304 -1.05 15.72 -16.86
N LYS A 305 -1.96 16.56 -17.40
CA LYS A 305 -2.65 16.33 -18.68
C LYS A 305 -1.72 16.02 -19.86
N THR A 306 -0.48 16.49 -19.83
CA THR A 306 0.53 16.22 -20.87
C THR A 306 0.93 14.75 -20.96
N LEU A 307 0.66 13.94 -19.94
CA LEU A 307 0.88 12.49 -19.89
C LEU A 307 -0.39 11.67 -20.21
N GLY A 308 -1.50 12.33 -20.53
CA GLY A 308 -2.78 11.70 -20.89
C GLY A 308 -3.73 11.46 -19.71
N ASP A 309 -4.90 10.89 -20.00
CA ASP A 309 -6.07 10.82 -19.10
C ASP A 309 -5.85 10.00 -17.81
N ALA A 310 -4.83 9.12 -17.81
CA ALA A 310 -4.42 8.39 -16.62
C ALA A 310 -3.75 9.29 -15.56
N TRP A 311 -3.17 10.40 -16.00
CA TRP A 311 -2.40 11.33 -15.17
C TRP A 311 -3.16 12.61 -14.85
N ASP A 312 -4.36 12.79 -15.41
CA ASP A 312 -5.21 13.94 -15.15
C ASP A 312 -6.43 13.56 -14.30
N MET A 313 -6.80 14.46 -13.40
CA MET A 313 -8.04 14.40 -12.64
C MET A 313 -8.96 15.49 -13.17
N THR A 314 -10.12 15.05 -13.65
CA THR A 314 -11.23 15.91 -14.05
C THR A 314 -12.49 15.39 -13.38
N GLY A 315 -13.52 16.22 -13.30
CA GLY A 315 -14.77 15.91 -12.63
C GLY A 315 -15.64 17.16 -12.50
N PRO A 316 -16.92 16.98 -12.16
CA PRO A 316 -17.82 18.11 -12.01
C PRO A 316 -17.37 19.00 -10.85
N GLY A 317 -17.42 20.33 -11.05
CA GLY A 317 -16.96 21.32 -10.06
C GLY A 317 -15.44 21.42 -9.84
N LEU A 318 -14.61 20.62 -10.53
CA LEU A 318 -13.15 20.70 -10.40
C LEU A 318 -12.57 21.84 -11.24
N ALA A 319 -12.16 22.92 -10.59
CA ALA A 319 -11.46 24.02 -11.24
C ALA A 319 -10.08 23.59 -11.78
N PRO A 320 -9.58 24.22 -12.87
CA PRO A 320 -8.19 24.08 -13.29
C PRO A 320 -7.23 24.45 -12.15
N GLY A 321 -6.17 23.68 -11.98
CA GLY A 321 -5.22 23.91 -10.90
C GLY A 321 -4.09 22.88 -10.89
N PRO A 322 -3.09 23.07 -10.02
CA PRO A 322 -2.00 22.12 -9.87
C PRO A 322 -2.50 20.81 -9.26
N GLY A 323 -1.72 19.74 -9.48
CA GLY A 323 -1.88 18.49 -8.76
C GLY A 323 -1.50 18.59 -7.28
N ALA A 324 -1.52 17.44 -6.63
CA ALA A 324 -1.04 17.31 -5.27
C ALA A 324 0.47 17.57 -5.19
N LYS A 325 0.93 18.06 -4.04
CA LYS A 325 2.36 18.12 -3.75
C LYS A 325 2.95 16.71 -3.68
N ASP A 326 4.08 16.52 -4.34
CA ASP A 326 4.76 15.24 -4.45
C ASP A 326 6.11 15.27 -3.69
N PRO A 327 6.30 14.43 -2.66
CA PRO A 327 7.61 14.29 -2.03
C PRO A 327 8.64 13.72 -3.01
N GLY A 328 9.90 14.14 -2.85
CA GLY A 328 11.02 13.57 -3.60
C GLY A 328 11.31 12.13 -3.16
N LEU A 329 11.54 11.25 -4.14
CA LEU A 329 12.04 9.90 -3.94
C LEU A 329 13.35 9.74 -4.71
N VAL A 330 14.47 9.56 -4.00
CA VAL A 330 15.79 9.49 -4.63
C VAL A 330 16.27 8.05 -4.72
N VAL A 331 16.74 7.64 -5.90
CA VAL A 331 17.37 6.34 -6.15
C VAL A 331 18.86 6.58 -6.42
N GLY A 332 19.67 6.35 -5.41
CA GLY A 332 21.13 6.51 -5.48
C GLY A 332 21.82 5.41 -6.29
N LYS A 333 23.05 5.69 -6.73
CA LYS A 333 23.91 4.71 -7.42
C LYS A 333 24.24 3.53 -6.50
N GLY A 334 23.89 2.30 -6.91
CA GLY A 334 24.03 1.09 -6.09
C GLY A 334 23.06 1.03 -4.90
N GLY A 335 22.19 2.03 -4.75
CA GLY A 335 21.24 2.15 -3.65
C GLY A 335 19.93 1.44 -3.95
N THR A 336 19.20 1.10 -2.89
CA THR A 336 17.83 0.59 -2.96
C THR A 336 16.94 1.42 -2.05
N THR A 337 15.88 1.99 -2.63
CA THR A 337 14.95 2.88 -1.93
C THR A 337 13.57 2.21 -1.88
N PRO A 338 12.98 1.98 -0.69
CA PRO A 338 11.65 1.41 -0.58
C PRO A 338 10.56 2.44 -0.90
N PHE A 339 9.42 1.97 -1.38
CA PHE A 339 8.20 2.76 -1.51
C PHE A 339 6.98 1.90 -1.17
N ALA A 340 5.89 2.55 -0.74
CA ALA A 340 4.65 1.87 -0.41
C ALA A 340 3.44 2.82 -0.45
N ALA A 341 2.27 2.23 -0.64
CA ALA A 341 0.98 2.84 -0.35
C ALA A 341 0.14 1.85 0.47
N ALA A 342 -0.49 2.31 1.54
CA ALA A 342 -1.34 1.46 2.37
C ALA A 342 -2.64 1.09 1.63
N ALA A 343 -3.35 0.07 2.13
CA ALA A 343 -4.61 -0.33 1.51
C ALA A 343 -5.61 0.83 1.48
N TYR A 344 -6.21 1.05 0.31
CA TYR A 344 -7.17 2.11 -0.01
C TYR A 344 -6.61 3.53 0.13
N THR A 345 -5.29 3.71 0.07
CA THR A 345 -4.60 5.01 -0.04
C THR A 345 -3.86 5.10 -1.38
N ASN A 346 -3.30 6.28 -1.66
CA ASN A 346 -2.32 6.47 -2.72
C ASN A 346 -1.02 7.04 -2.12
N ALA A 347 0.07 6.91 -2.87
CA ALA A 347 1.30 7.65 -2.65
C ALA A 347 1.82 8.12 -4.00
N ILE A 348 2.33 9.35 -4.05
CA ILE A 348 2.88 9.95 -5.26
C ILE A 348 4.24 10.55 -4.93
N PHE A 349 5.14 10.56 -5.90
CA PHE A 349 6.50 11.03 -5.73
C PHE A 349 7.04 11.69 -6.99
N GLN A 350 7.93 12.67 -6.80
CA GLN A 350 8.89 13.06 -7.82
C GLN A 350 10.11 12.12 -7.69
N LEU A 351 10.22 11.16 -8.59
CA LEU A 351 11.31 10.18 -8.58
C LEU A 351 12.54 10.72 -9.28
N ALA A 352 13.63 10.88 -8.55
CA ALA A 352 14.94 11.26 -9.07
C ALA A 352 15.90 10.06 -9.04
N SER A 353 16.47 9.70 -10.19
CA SER A 353 17.49 8.65 -10.31
C SER A 353 18.86 9.26 -10.54
N GLU A 354 19.81 8.93 -9.67
CA GLU A 354 21.23 9.22 -9.86
C GLU A 354 21.96 8.08 -10.58
N ALA A 355 21.28 6.94 -10.76
CA ALA A 355 21.82 5.74 -11.39
C ALA A 355 21.72 5.79 -12.92
N GLU A 356 22.38 4.86 -13.58
CA GLU A 356 22.28 4.70 -15.04
C GLU A 356 21.05 3.86 -15.42
N VAL A 357 20.75 2.84 -14.60
CA VAL A 357 19.58 1.99 -14.72
C VAL A 357 18.83 1.95 -13.39
N THR A 358 17.53 2.22 -13.40
CA THR A 358 16.64 2.01 -12.25
C THR A 358 15.81 0.76 -12.47
N THR A 359 15.86 -0.19 -11.54
CA THR A 359 15.07 -1.42 -11.56
C THR A 359 14.07 -1.44 -10.41
N PHE A 360 12.86 -1.89 -10.68
CA PHE A 360 11.78 -1.94 -9.71
C PHE A 360 11.46 -3.38 -9.33
N ALA A 361 11.27 -3.61 -8.04
CA ALA A 361 10.59 -4.79 -7.53
C ALA A 361 9.25 -4.35 -6.94
N VAL A 362 8.14 -4.89 -7.45
CA VAL A 362 6.79 -4.33 -7.20
C VAL A 362 5.81 -5.44 -6.84
N LYS A 363 5.08 -5.23 -5.76
CA LYS A 363 3.84 -5.96 -5.46
C LYS A 363 2.69 -4.97 -5.33
N GLY A 364 1.93 -4.81 -6.41
CA GLY A 364 0.76 -3.91 -6.50
C GLY A 364 0.77 -3.07 -7.77
N HIS A 365 0.13 -1.89 -7.73
CA HIS A 365 -0.11 -1.04 -8.90
C HIS A 365 0.74 0.22 -8.87
N VAL A 366 1.62 0.35 -9.85
CA VAL A 366 2.57 1.45 -9.96
C VAL A 366 2.63 1.96 -11.39
N ARG A 367 2.78 3.28 -11.53
CA ARG A 367 2.88 3.97 -12.82
C ARG A 367 4.01 5.00 -12.79
N LEU A 368 4.71 5.13 -13.92
CA LEU A 368 5.82 6.07 -14.09
C LEU A 368 5.56 6.97 -15.30
N GLY A 369 5.67 8.28 -15.08
CA GLY A 369 5.38 9.32 -16.04
C GLY A 369 6.64 10.11 -16.39
N ASP A 370 7.06 10.02 -17.64
CA ASP A 370 8.22 10.73 -18.18
C ASP A 370 7.75 12.00 -18.89
N VAL A 371 7.68 13.11 -18.14
CA VAL A 371 7.08 14.38 -18.58
C VAL A 371 7.76 14.95 -19.83
N PRO A 372 9.11 15.01 -19.92
CA PRO A 372 9.78 15.52 -21.12
C PRO A 372 9.43 14.75 -22.39
N SER A 373 9.39 13.42 -22.32
CA SER A 373 9.06 12.59 -23.49
C SER A 373 7.56 12.34 -23.68
N ARG A 374 6.72 12.81 -22.75
CA ARG A 374 5.27 12.60 -22.71
C ARG A 374 4.88 11.12 -22.80
N ARG A 375 5.65 10.28 -22.11
CA ARG A 375 5.41 8.83 -22.08
C ARG A 375 5.03 8.37 -20.70
N ASP A 376 4.24 7.32 -20.70
CA ASP A 376 3.61 6.73 -19.54
C ASP A 376 3.88 5.23 -19.53
N TYR A 377 4.16 4.69 -18.36
CA TYR A 377 4.55 3.30 -18.19
C TYR A 377 3.88 2.67 -16.99
N LEU A 378 3.31 1.48 -17.18
CA LEU A 378 2.98 0.59 -16.08
C LEU A 378 4.28 -0.03 -15.56
N VAL A 379 4.50 0.05 -14.25
CA VAL A 379 5.70 -0.50 -13.60
C VAL A 379 5.31 -1.80 -12.91
N ASN A 380 5.92 -2.89 -13.36
CA ASN A 380 5.70 -4.24 -12.84
C ASN A 380 6.96 -4.74 -12.13
N ASP A 381 6.85 -5.90 -11.48
CA ASP A 381 8.02 -6.55 -10.89
C ASP A 381 9.08 -6.85 -11.96
N GLY A 382 10.32 -6.41 -11.71
CA GLY A 382 11.43 -6.54 -12.64
C GLY A 382 11.50 -5.47 -13.75
N SER A 383 10.59 -4.48 -13.78
CA SER A 383 10.69 -3.36 -14.72
C SER A 383 12.02 -2.62 -14.54
N SER A 384 12.72 -2.32 -15.63
CA SER A 384 13.97 -1.57 -15.63
C SER A 384 13.93 -0.45 -16.66
N PHE A 385 14.40 0.73 -16.28
CA PHE A 385 14.44 1.92 -17.13
C PHE A 385 15.85 2.50 -17.19
N CYS A 386 16.24 2.99 -18.35
CA CYS A 386 17.49 3.71 -18.53
C CYS A 386 17.31 5.19 -18.19
N THR A 387 18.09 5.68 -17.23
CA THR A 387 18.13 7.10 -16.83
C THR A 387 19.42 7.79 -17.26
N LYS A 388 20.35 7.06 -17.90
CA LYS A 388 21.61 7.60 -18.44
C LYS A 388 21.38 8.40 -19.72
N PRO A 389 21.84 9.66 -19.81
CA PRO A 389 21.86 10.40 -21.08
C PRO A 389 22.71 9.65 -22.13
N GLY A 390 22.19 9.51 -23.35
CA GLY A 390 22.85 8.77 -24.42
C GLY A 390 22.54 7.27 -24.47
N GLY A 391 21.71 6.76 -23.56
CA GLY A 391 21.18 5.39 -23.61
C GLY A 391 21.95 4.38 -22.75
N CYS A 392 21.33 3.21 -22.62
CA CYS A 392 21.83 2.08 -21.84
C CYS A 392 21.95 0.85 -22.74
N THR A 393 23.05 0.77 -23.46
CA THR A 393 23.36 -0.40 -24.29
C THR A 393 24.30 -1.33 -23.55
N CYS A 394 23.87 -2.57 -23.35
CA CYS A 394 24.75 -3.57 -22.78
C CYS A 394 25.89 -3.94 -23.74
N PRO A 395 27.14 -4.03 -23.26
CA PRO A 395 28.25 -4.48 -24.07
C PRO A 395 28.01 -5.89 -24.64
N ALA A 396 28.52 -6.15 -25.84
CA ALA A 396 28.42 -7.46 -26.47
C ALA A 396 28.97 -8.57 -25.54
N GLY A 397 28.20 -9.65 -25.39
CA GLY A 397 28.54 -10.77 -24.52
C GLY A 397 28.15 -10.60 -23.05
N SER A 398 27.38 -9.57 -22.68
CA SER A 398 26.80 -9.48 -21.33
C SER A 398 25.80 -10.59 -21.00
N ASN A 399 25.46 -10.74 -19.73
CA ASN A 399 24.43 -11.70 -19.29
C ASN A 399 23.02 -11.24 -19.64
N TYR A 400 22.78 -9.93 -19.71
CA TYR A 400 21.49 -9.40 -20.09
C TYR A 400 21.21 -9.70 -21.56
N GLN A 401 20.15 -10.47 -21.80
CA GLN A 401 19.63 -10.84 -23.12
C GLN A 401 18.24 -10.24 -23.39
N GLY A 402 17.76 -9.35 -22.51
CA GLY A 402 16.46 -8.71 -22.64
C GLY A 402 16.42 -7.65 -23.74
N PRO A 403 15.23 -7.09 -24.02
CA PRO A 403 15.10 -5.99 -24.98
C PRO A 403 15.88 -4.75 -24.51
N PRO A 404 16.19 -3.80 -25.43
CA PRO A 404 16.77 -2.51 -25.06
C PRO A 404 15.97 -1.83 -23.96
N LEU A 405 16.67 -1.26 -22.98
CA LEU A 405 16.03 -0.54 -21.88
C LEU A 405 15.32 0.70 -22.41
N THR A 406 14.10 0.91 -21.93
CA THR A 406 13.35 2.13 -22.23
C THR A 406 14.05 3.32 -21.58
N GLN A 407 14.46 4.28 -22.40
CA GLN A 407 14.98 5.56 -21.93
C GLN A 407 13.87 6.35 -21.24
N VAL A 408 14.16 6.91 -20.07
CA VAL A 408 13.36 7.93 -19.38
C VAL A 408 14.28 9.04 -18.88
N ASP A 409 13.71 10.18 -18.49
CA ASP A 409 14.46 11.26 -17.83
C ASP A 409 14.98 10.82 -16.45
N THR A 410 15.97 11.54 -15.91
CA THR A 410 16.46 11.30 -14.55
C THR A 410 15.44 11.73 -13.49
N THR A 411 14.50 12.61 -13.84
CA THR A 411 13.38 13.02 -12.98
C THR A 411 12.04 12.66 -13.61
N THR A 412 11.26 11.83 -12.93
CA THR A 412 9.97 11.32 -13.43
C THR A 412 8.89 11.43 -12.35
N LEU A 413 7.62 11.41 -12.76
CA LEU A 413 6.50 11.30 -11.83
C LEU A 413 6.27 9.82 -11.52
N PHE A 414 6.07 9.49 -10.25
CA PHE A 414 5.93 8.11 -9.80
C PHE A 414 4.71 7.96 -8.91
N ALA A 415 3.75 7.13 -9.36
CA ALA A 415 2.47 6.95 -8.72
C ALA A 415 2.32 5.52 -8.19
N VAL A 416 1.88 5.39 -6.94
CA VAL A 416 1.72 4.11 -6.24
C VAL A 416 0.30 4.04 -5.68
N THR A 417 -0.54 3.19 -6.24
CA THR A 417 -1.90 2.99 -5.75
C THR A 417 -1.94 1.83 -4.78
N GLY A 418 -2.50 2.04 -3.59
CA GLY A 418 -2.58 0.99 -2.57
C GLY A 418 -3.58 -0.11 -2.90
N GLY A 419 -4.74 0.22 -3.49
CA GLY A 419 -5.81 -0.76 -3.73
C GLY A 419 -6.21 -1.55 -2.47
N PRO A 420 -6.89 -2.69 -2.59
CA PRO A 420 -7.34 -3.47 -1.43
C PRO A 420 -6.21 -4.10 -0.59
N SER A 421 -5.07 -4.44 -1.20
CA SER A 421 -3.97 -5.16 -0.55
C SER A 421 -2.83 -4.25 -0.04
N GLY A 422 -2.89 -2.96 -0.35
CA GLY A 422 -1.69 -2.11 -0.33
C GLY A 422 -0.76 -2.44 -1.50
N THR A 423 0.17 -1.51 -1.74
CA THR A 423 1.28 -1.69 -2.67
C THR A 423 2.59 -1.49 -1.92
N LYS A 424 3.56 -2.35 -2.19
CA LYS A 424 4.93 -2.23 -1.65
C LYS A 424 5.96 -2.62 -2.70
N GLY A 425 7.11 -1.97 -2.64
CA GLY A 425 8.19 -2.26 -3.57
C GLY A 425 9.49 -1.56 -3.23
N THR A 426 10.47 -1.74 -4.10
CA THR A 426 11.78 -1.08 -4.02
C THR A 426 12.21 -0.64 -5.40
N ALA A 427 12.87 0.52 -5.48
CA ALA A 427 13.59 0.97 -6.65
C ALA A 427 15.10 0.87 -6.37
N THR A 428 15.83 0.17 -7.24
CA THR A 428 17.27 -0.07 -7.11
C THR A 428 18.01 0.60 -8.26
N GLY A 429 18.96 1.46 -7.94
CA GLY A 429 19.83 2.12 -8.91
C GLY A 429 21.09 1.30 -9.17
N ARG A 430 21.42 1.06 -10.44
CA ARG A 430 22.62 0.31 -10.88
C ARG A 430 23.41 1.08 -11.93
N SER A 431 24.70 0.76 -12.05
CA SER A 431 25.44 1.09 -13.28
C SER A 431 25.01 0.16 -14.42
N ILE A 432 25.29 0.54 -15.67
CA ILE A 432 25.02 -0.31 -16.82
C ILE A 432 25.82 -1.61 -16.73
N GLU A 433 27.07 -1.58 -16.29
CA GLU A 433 27.92 -2.77 -16.17
C GLU A 433 27.37 -3.76 -15.13
N GLU A 434 26.88 -3.25 -13.99
CA GLU A 434 26.24 -4.07 -12.96
C GLU A 434 24.95 -4.70 -13.49
N PHE A 435 24.10 -3.90 -14.14
CA PHE A 435 22.84 -4.37 -14.71
C PHE A 435 23.05 -5.44 -15.78
N CYS A 436 23.94 -5.19 -16.74
CA CYS A 436 24.21 -6.09 -17.84
C CYS A 436 24.85 -7.40 -17.39
N GLY A 437 25.61 -7.35 -16.29
CA GLY A 437 26.35 -8.49 -15.75
C GLY A 437 27.51 -8.92 -16.65
N LYS A 438 28.59 -9.40 -16.04
CA LYS A 438 29.71 -9.98 -16.79
C LYS A 438 29.37 -11.41 -17.21
N PRO A 439 29.65 -11.82 -18.47
CA PRO A 439 29.55 -13.22 -18.84
C PRO A 439 30.32 -14.08 -17.84
N PRO A 440 29.83 -15.30 -17.52
CA PRO A 440 30.65 -16.23 -16.76
C PRO A 440 31.97 -16.38 -17.49
N VAL A 441 33.08 -16.01 -16.84
CA VAL A 441 34.41 -16.23 -17.39
C VAL A 441 34.46 -17.72 -17.70
N LYS A 442 34.57 -18.09 -18.99
CA LYS A 442 34.67 -19.49 -19.41
C LYS A 442 35.71 -20.11 -18.49
N ALA A 443 35.26 -21.02 -17.62
CA ALA A 443 36.16 -21.70 -16.70
C ALA A 443 37.25 -22.30 -17.58
N ARG A 444 38.47 -21.77 -17.49
CA ARG A 444 39.60 -22.40 -18.15
C ARG A 444 39.65 -23.78 -17.53
N THR A 445 39.41 -24.80 -18.35
CA THR A 445 39.56 -26.19 -17.93
C THR A 445 41.02 -26.35 -17.56
N LEU A 446 41.35 -26.18 -16.27
CA LEU A 446 42.65 -26.55 -15.76
C LEU A 446 42.72 -28.07 -15.94
N LYS A 447 43.49 -28.53 -16.94
CA LYS A 447 43.90 -29.93 -17.00
C LYS A 447 44.88 -30.13 -15.85
N VAL A 448 44.34 -30.47 -14.68
CA VAL A 448 45.15 -31.02 -13.59
C VAL A 448 45.48 -32.44 -14.00
N SER A 449 46.64 -32.63 -14.61
CA SER A 449 47.27 -33.94 -14.66
C SER A 449 47.78 -34.24 -13.26
N VAL A 450 47.04 -35.05 -12.51
CA VAL A 450 47.57 -35.63 -11.28
C VAL A 450 48.61 -36.65 -11.72
N CYS A 451 49.90 -36.33 -11.56
CA CYS A 451 50.94 -37.34 -11.68
C CYS A 451 50.70 -38.40 -10.59
N PRO A 452 50.45 -39.68 -10.94
CA PRO A 452 50.39 -40.73 -9.94
C PRO A 452 51.77 -40.81 -9.25
N PRO A 453 51.84 -40.76 -7.91
CA PRO A 453 53.11 -40.74 -7.18
C PRO A 453 53.88 -42.08 -7.24
N THR A 454 53.33 -43.10 -7.90
CA THR A 454 53.89 -44.46 -7.88
C THR A 454 54.89 -44.75 -8.99
N GLY A 455 55.02 -43.90 -10.01
CA GLY A 455 55.95 -44.15 -11.12
C GLY A 455 57.36 -43.60 -10.92
N TRP A 456 57.53 -42.50 -10.17
CA TRP A 456 58.78 -41.72 -10.16
C TRP A 456 59.62 -41.87 -8.87
N MET A 457 59.08 -42.44 -7.78
CA MET A 457 59.86 -42.64 -6.55
C MET A 457 60.62 -43.97 -6.52
N THR A 458 60.25 -44.95 -7.34
CA THR A 458 60.86 -46.29 -7.33
C THR A 458 62.16 -46.40 -8.14
N GLU A 459 62.46 -45.44 -9.02
CA GLU A 459 63.63 -45.51 -9.90
C GLU A 459 64.87 -44.75 -9.37
N LEU A 460 64.78 -44.09 -8.20
CA LEU A 460 65.88 -43.30 -7.63
C LEU A 460 66.37 -43.80 -6.24
N MET A 461 65.82 -44.87 -5.68
CA MET A 461 66.23 -45.41 -4.37
C MET A 461 67.43 -46.37 -4.41
N GLY A 462 68.36 -46.16 -5.34
CA GLY A 462 69.60 -46.95 -5.45
C GLY A 462 70.86 -46.30 -4.88
N ARG A 463 70.79 -45.09 -4.33
CA ARG A 463 71.98 -44.42 -3.74
C ARG A 463 71.64 -43.81 -2.39
N SER A 464 72.40 -44.21 -1.38
CA SER A 464 72.43 -43.66 -0.04
C SER A 464 72.76 -42.17 -0.07
N TYR A 465 71.85 -41.33 0.43
CA TYR A 465 72.11 -39.91 0.71
C TYR A 465 72.33 -39.74 2.21
N GLN A 466 73.45 -39.12 2.59
CA GLN A 466 73.59 -38.52 3.91
C GLN A 466 72.85 -37.18 3.92
N PHE A 467 72.04 -36.95 4.95
CA PHE A 467 71.28 -35.73 5.16
C PHE A 467 72.13 -34.76 6.00
N ASP A 468 72.41 -33.57 5.47
CA ASP A 468 73.04 -32.46 6.18
C ASP A 468 72.05 -31.31 6.41
N GLY A 469 70.92 -31.59 7.07
CA GLY A 469 70.14 -30.62 7.85
C GLY A 469 69.50 -29.40 7.15
N ASN A 470 69.79 -29.09 5.89
CA ASN A 470 69.23 -27.94 5.17
C ASN A 470 68.67 -28.41 3.82
N GLY A 471 67.34 -28.48 3.72
CA GLY A 471 66.60 -29.16 2.65
C GLY A 471 67.00 -28.81 1.21
N ILE A 472 66.76 -29.76 0.30
CA ILE A 472 67.04 -29.65 -1.13
C ILE A 472 65.91 -28.88 -1.84
N SER A 473 66.28 -27.91 -2.67
CA SER A 473 65.39 -27.22 -3.62
C SER A 473 65.79 -27.57 -5.06
N ARG A 474 64.81 -27.91 -5.91
CA ARG A 474 64.99 -27.94 -7.38
C ARG A 474 63.79 -27.29 -8.07
N THR A 475 64.09 -26.35 -8.96
CA THR A 475 63.12 -25.72 -9.87
C THR A 475 63.33 -26.29 -11.26
N PHE A 476 62.25 -26.74 -11.92
CA PHE A 476 62.29 -27.11 -13.33
C PHE A 476 61.45 -26.13 -14.14
N LYS A 477 61.98 -25.65 -15.27
CA LYS A 477 61.23 -24.95 -16.30
C LYS A 477 60.91 -25.93 -17.42
N VAL A 478 59.65 -26.08 -17.77
CA VAL A 478 59.18 -26.86 -18.92
C VAL A 478 58.42 -25.90 -19.86
N PRO A 479 58.47 -26.05 -21.20
CA PRO A 479 58.09 -24.98 -22.13
C PRO A 479 56.57 -24.69 -22.25
N VAL A 480 55.71 -25.27 -21.42
CA VAL A 480 54.25 -25.12 -21.57
C VAL A 480 53.56 -24.95 -20.21
N GLY A 481 53.58 -23.73 -19.69
CA GLY A 481 52.83 -23.32 -18.50
C GLY A 481 53.50 -23.68 -17.16
N GLU A 482 53.33 -22.81 -16.17
CA GLU A 482 53.82 -23.02 -14.81
C GLU A 482 53.07 -24.18 -14.14
N ILE A 483 53.80 -25.24 -13.80
CA ILE A 483 53.30 -26.31 -12.92
C ILE A 483 53.81 -26.00 -11.50
N TRP A 484 52.87 -25.80 -10.58
CA TRP A 484 53.17 -25.60 -9.16
C TRP A 484 53.04 -26.93 -8.43
N CYS A 485 54.16 -27.53 -8.03
CA CYS A 485 54.16 -28.61 -7.05
C CYS A 485 54.37 -27.99 -5.66
N VAL A 486 53.37 -28.07 -4.80
CA VAL A 486 53.51 -27.66 -3.39
C VAL A 486 54.17 -28.81 -2.63
N TYR A 487 55.42 -28.63 -2.25
CA TYR A 487 56.08 -29.47 -1.25
C TYR A 487 55.91 -28.82 0.13
N VAL A 488 55.36 -29.56 1.09
CA VAL A 488 55.29 -29.11 2.48
C VAL A 488 56.52 -29.68 3.19
N PRO A 489 57.49 -28.85 3.61
CA PRO A 489 58.58 -29.35 4.44
C PRO A 489 58.00 -29.77 5.79
N VAL A 490 58.01 -31.07 6.06
CA VAL A 490 57.74 -31.59 7.40
C VAL A 490 59.06 -31.50 8.16
N ALA A 491 59.25 -30.40 8.90
CA ALA A 491 60.29 -30.38 9.91
C ALA A 491 59.98 -31.49 10.93
N GLU A 492 61.01 -32.26 11.29
CA GLU A 492 60.95 -33.50 12.08
C GLU A 492 59.83 -33.51 13.13
N VAL A 493 58.78 -34.27 12.84
CA VAL A 493 57.85 -34.76 13.86
C VAL A 493 58.11 -36.26 13.96
N PRO A 494 58.49 -36.80 15.13
CA PRO A 494 58.62 -38.24 15.30
C PRO A 494 57.22 -38.85 15.28
N GLY A 495 56.83 -39.39 14.13
CA GLY A 495 55.54 -40.06 13.90
C GLY A 495 55.20 -40.16 12.42
N SER A 496 54.66 -41.30 12.01
CA SER A 496 54.24 -41.58 10.64
C SER A 496 53.04 -40.70 10.22
N VAL A 497 53.19 -39.96 9.12
CA VAL A 497 52.10 -39.22 8.47
C VAL A 497 51.53 -40.07 7.33
N ARG A 498 50.20 -40.28 7.28
CA ARG A 498 49.51 -40.85 6.11
C ARG A 498 48.79 -39.75 5.36
N LEU A 499 48.98 -39.72 4.05
CA LEU A 499 48.25 -38.85 3.13
C LEU A 499 47.41 -39.74 2.20
N TRP A 500 46.13 -39.40 2.03
CA TRP A 500 45.25 -40.06 1.07
C TRP A 500 44.74 -39.04 0.07
N PHE A 501 44.73 -39.42 -1.21
CA PHE A 501 44.16 -38.62 -2.29
C PHE A 501 42.98 -39.40 -2.86
N LYS A 502 41.81 -38.75 -2.99
CA LYS A 502 40.66 -39.35 -3.66
C LYS A 502 40.30 -38.52 -4.90
N THR A 503 40.54 -39.09 -6.07
CA THR A 503 40.12 -38.51 -7.35
C THR A 503 38.70 -38.94 -7.67
N LEU A 504 37.87 -37.99 -8.12
CA LEU A 504 36.54 -38.29 -8.67
C LEU A 504 36.65 -38.71 -10.14
N PRO A 505 35.81 -39.63 -10.64
CA PRO A 505 35.76 -39.95 -12.06
C PRO A 505 35.40 -38.72 -12.90
N ALA A 506 36.00 -38.63 -14.09
CA ALA A 506 35.71 -37.55 -15.04
C ALA A 506 34.22 -37.54 -15.43
N GLY A 507 33.57 -36.37 -15.35
CA GLY A 507 32.21 -36.16 -15.87
C GLY A 507 31.08 -36.09 -14.84
N LYS A 508 31.34 -36.21 -13.53
CA LYS A 508 30.31 -35.95 -12.50
C LYS A 508 30.48 -34.58 -11.85
N THR A 509 29.42 -33.78 -11.86
CA THR A 509 29.29 -32.53 -11.11
C THR A 509 28.55 -32.80 -9.80
N LEU A 510 29.03 -32.22 -8.69
CA LEU A 510 28.27 -32.16 -7.45
C LEU A 510 27.38 -30.91 -7.48
N PRO A 511 26.13 -30.99 -7.00
CA PRO A 511 25.28 -29.81 -6.89
C PRO A 511 25.87 -28.82 -5.87
N MET A 512 25.75 -27.52 -6.15
CA MET A 512 26.15 -26.48 -5.20
C MET A 512 25.13 -26.42 -4.06
N SER A 513 25.61 -26.47 -2.81
CA SER A 513 24.80 -26.15 -1.63
C SER A 513 24.83 -24.65 -1.34
N PRO A 514 23.74 -24.06 -0.84
CA PRO A 514 23.77 -22.75 -0.22
C PRO A 514 24.75 -22.69 0.96
N LYS A 515 25.23 -21.46 1.23
CA LYS A 515 26.25 -21.14 2.22
C LYS A 515 25.85 -21.65 3.62
N GLY A 516 26.67 -22.52 4.21
CA GLY A 516 26.52 -22.96 5.62
C GLY A 516 25.73 -24.26 5.86
N GLN A 517 25.31 -24.99 4.83
CA GLN A 517 24.71 -26.32 5.00
C GLN A 517 25.66 -27.45 4.61
N ALA A 518 25.59 -28.56 5.36
CA ALA A 518 26.26 -29.80 5.03
C ALA A 518 25.43 -30.59 4.01
N ILE A 519 26.06 -31.07 2.93
CA ILE A 519 25.45 -32.00 1.99
C ILE A 519 25.69 -33.42 2.51
N GLN A 520 24.63 -34.16 2.80
CA GLN A 520 24.72 -35.59 3.09
C GLN A 520 24.60 -36.36 1.77
N ILE A 521 25.57 -37.24 1.48
CA ILE A 521 25.56 -38.08 0.28
C ILE A 521 25.07 -39.48 0.69
N PRO A 522 23.87 -39.93 0.24
CA PRO A 522 23.38 -41.27 0.58
C PRO A 522 24.15 -42.34 -0.22
N GLY A 523 24.55 -43.44 0.45
CA GLY A 523 25.13 -44.63 -0.20
C GLY A 523 26.64 -44.86 -0.06
N LEU A 524 27.30 -44.29 0.97
CA LEU A 524 28.69 -44.62 1.30
C LEU A 524 28.76 -45.81 2.29
N GLU A 525 28.32 -46.99 1.85
CA GLU A 525 28.69 -48.26 2.48
C GLU A 525 29.69 -48.97 1.57
N HIS A 526 30.98 -48.67 1.73
CA HIS A 526 32.07 -49.61 1.47
C HIS A 526 33.31 -49.08 2.21
N SER A 527 33.38 -49.44 3.49
CA SER A 527 34.63 -49.48 4.23
C SER A 527 35.48 -50.60 3.65
N TRP A 528 36.67 -50.28 3.14
CA TRP A 528 37.78 -51.24 3.23
C TRP A 528 38.31 -51.11 4.66
N GLN A 529 37.92 -52.09 5.47
CA GLN A 529 38.27 -52.22 6.87
C GLN A 529 39.51 -53.13 6.94
N GLU A 530 40.70 -52.55 7.10
CA GLU A 530 41.77 -53.25 7.80
C GLU A 530 41.64 -52.88 9.28
N SER A 531 41.28 -53.87 10.08
CA SER A 531 40.97 -53.75 11.50
C SER A 531 42.21 -53.43 12.34
N TYR A 532 42.17 -52.32 13.08
CA TYR A 532 42.85 -52.17 14.37
C TYR A 532 41.85 -51.57 15.38
N PRO A 533 41.72 -52.13 16.60
CA PRO A 533 40.76 -51.66 17.58
C PRO A 533 41.26 -50.37 18.26
N ASN A 534 40.32 -49.47 18.53
CA ASN A 534 40.44 -48.19 19.25
C ASN A 534 40.99 -46.98 18.49
N SER A 535 40.09 -46.24 17.81
CA SER A 535 40.16 -44.77 17.74
C SER A 535 38.85 -44.19 17.21
N GLY A 536 38.27 -43.23 17.95
CA GLY A 536 37.19 -42.39 17.42
C GLY A 536 37.76 -41.41 16.39
N PHE A 537 37.17 -41.39 15.19
CA PHE A 537 37.56 -40.49 14.11
C PHE A 537 36.68 -39.24 14.12
N GLY A 538 37.31 -38.07 13.96
CA GLY A 538 36.63 -36.80 13.73
C GLY A 538 37.15 -36.17 12.46
N THR A 539 36.37 -36.22 11.39
CA THR A 539 36.74 -35.65 10.08
C THR A 539 36.36 -34.17 10.03
N ALA A 540 37.30 -33.28 9.72
CA ALA A 540 37.01 -31.88 9.39
C ALA A 540 37.26 -31.63 7.90
N LEU A 541 36.21 -31.32 7.17
CA LEU A 541 36.26 -30.88 5.76
C LEU A 541 36.08 -29.37 5.70
N ILE A 542 37.05 -28.66 5.11
CA ILE A 542 36.96 -27.21 4.88
C ILE A 542 37.00 -26.98 3.36
N TYR A 543 36.03 -26.22 2.85
CA TYR A 543 35.89 -25.92 1.43
C TYR A 543 36.51 -24.54 1.12
N GLY A 544 37.42 -24.50 0.13
CA GLY A 544 37.94 -23.27 -0.46
C GLY A 544 37.19 -22.93 -1.76
N GLN A 545 36.82 -21.66 -1.92
CA GLN A 545 36.03 -21.18 -3.05
C GLN A 545 36.93 -20.76 -4.21
N SER A 546 37.31 -21.70 -5.05
CA SER A 546 37.44 -21.53 -6.51
C SER A 546 37.55 -22.92 -7.13
N GLY A 547 36.84 -23.15 -8.23
CA GLY A 547 36.55 -24.49 -8.74
C GLY A 547 37.78 -25.39 -8.87
N ARG A 548 37.68 -26.56 -8.20
CA ARG A 548 38.40 -27.83 -8.44
C ARG A 548 39.80 -27.99 -7.82
N VAL A 549 39.90 -28.08 -6.49
CA VAL A 549 40.62 -29.15 -5.76
C VAL A 549 40.03 -29.25 -4.34
N VAL A 550 39.77 -30.46 -3.85
CA VAL A 550 39.55 -30.70 -2.40
C VAL A 550 40.87 -31.21 -1.83
N LEU A 551 41.51 -30.43 -0.96
CA LEU A 551 42.67 -30.87 -0.20
C LEU A 551 42.24 -31.08 1.25
N GLY A 552 42.28 -32.32 1.71
CA GLY A 552 42.21 -32.67 3.12
C GLY A 552 43.60 -32.99 3.64
N ALA A 553 43.95 -32.50 4.81
CA ALA A 553 45.15 -32.91 5.54
C ALA A 553 44.76 -33.30 6.96
N GLU A 554 45.31 -34.41 7.44
CA GLU A 554 45.13 -34.88 8.81
C GLU A 554 46.51 -34.95 9.49
N VAL A 555 46.66 -34.27 10.63
CA VAL A 555 47.92 -34.22 11.38
C VAL A 555 47.70 -34.89 12.73
N MET A 556 48.40 -36.01 12.95
CA MET A 556 48.35 -36.78 14.19
C MET A 556 49.65 -36.61 14.96
N VAL A 557 49.57 -36.24 16.24
CA VAL A 557 50.71 -36.26 17.17
C VAL A 557 50.29 -37.02 18.42
N LYS A 558 50.92 -38.18 18.66
CA LYS A 558 50.67 -39.07 19.83
C LYS A 558 49.18 -39.34 20.12
N GLY A 559 48.41 -39.72 19.10
CA GLY A 559 47.07 -40.30 19.28
C GLY A 559 45.98 -39.35 19.81
N ARG A 560 46.17 -38.02 19.74
CA ARG A 560 45.09 -37.05 20.00
C ARG A 560 44.96 -36.04 18.84
N PRO A 561 43.75 -35.72 18.37
CA PRO A 561 43.56 -34.69 17.34
C PRO A 561 43.99 -33.31 17.88
N ARG A 562 44.67 -32.50 17.05
CA ARG A 562 45.04 -31.10 17.37
C ARG A 562 44.49 -30.14 16.30
N PRO A 563 43.20 -29.75 16.39
CA PRO A 563 42.52 -28.92 15.40
C PRO A 563 43.15 -27.53 15.21
N ASP A 564 43.84 -27.04 16.24
CA ASP A 564 44.53 -25.75 16.29
C ASP A 564 45.77 -25.70 15.37
N LEU A 565 46.49 -26.81 15.23
CA LEU A 565 47.67 -26.89 14.35
C LEU A 565 47.27 -27.01 12.88
N THR A 566 46.23 -27.82 12.59
CA THR A 566 45.67 -27.95 11.24
C THR A 566 45.16 -26.59 10.72
N ARG A 567 44.46 -25.83 11.57
CA ARG A 567 43.94 -24.50 11.21
C ARG A 567 45.06 -23.49 10.94
N ARG A 568 46.10 -23.43 11.79
CA ARG A 568 47.24 -22.51 11.60
C ARG A 568 48.07 -22.81 10.36
N LEU A 569 48.22 -24.08 10.00
CA LEU A 569 48.92 -24.48 8.79
C LEU A 569 48.15 -24.05 7.53
N VAL A 570 46.82 -24.23 7.55
CA VAL A 570 45.91 -23.83 6.48
C VAL A 570 45.85 -22.30 6.34
N ASP A 571 45.72 -21.56 7.44
CA ASP A 571 45.67 -20.09 7.43
C ASP A 571 46.96 -19.48 6.86
N ARG A 572 48.14 -20.06 7.13
CA ARG A 572 49.42 -19.62 6.54
C ARG A 572 49.53 -19.92 5.04
N ILE A 573 48.89 -21.00 4.57
CA ILE A 573 48.87 -21.35 3.14
C ILE A 573 47.90 -20.41 2.40
N LEU A 574 46.73 -20.12 2.98
CA LEU A 574 45.76 -19.21 2.37
C LEU A 574 46.28 -17.75 2.32
N ALA A 575 46.92 -17.27 3.39
CA ALA A 575 47.46 -15.91 3.45
C ALA A 575 48.64 -15.65 2.49
N LYS A 576 49.30 -16.69 2.01
CA LYS A 576 50.48 -16.57 1.12
C LYS A 576 50.13 -16.71 -0.37
N TYR A 577 48.95 -17.21 -0.72
CA TYR A 577 48.64 -17.65 -2.09
C TYR A 577 47.24 -17.27 -2.61
N LEU A 578 46.44 -16.49 -1.88
CA LEU A 578 45.16 -15.95 -2.37
C LEU A 578 45.18 -14.41 -2.34
N VAL A 579 45.38 -13.82 -3.53
CA VAL A 579 44.85 -12.51 -3.93
C VAL A 579 43.77 -12.75 -4.95
#